data_AF-A0A662F3M0-F1
#
_entry.id   AF-A0A662F3M0-F1
#
_cell.length_a   1.000
_cell.length_b   1.000
_cell.length_c   1.000
_cell.angle_alpha   90.00
_cell.angle_beta   90.00
_cell.angle_gamma   90.00
#
_symmetry.space_group_name_H-M   'P 1'
#
loop_
_entity.id
_entity.type
_entity.pdbx_description
1 polymer ?
#
loop_
_entity_poly.entity_id
_entity_poly.type
_entity_poly.pdbx_seq_one_letter_code
_entity_poly.pdbx_strand_id
1 'polypeptide(L)'
;MIKIIPLRDFLDALREQYPVYGDFLRYHTIRIGDLPSNMSATLTEVGLLYDRLKSMTRGMLRSYIRFAALKKKYMPLLDLKAYIEAKEETEEDNKKGLNVEDLMETTEEMTYEILHGALEEKEFENPEDYINLDSPTEGWRIFELVFTPAFFSGKDIWVLEINAKSILEKLNADSNIRRLSKFIVVDPLMYRIRKDEIRKLKKEILDESGEDIVLSVHEFLDVIGIERDEFNEEWEDIRKNAEKALKKEFTFLGYSDEIWRIKEARKELERAKSIISKPELTQDNCKDIILKSSKALEAILGIIFHVSKGTLVGERSFGQILYELRSEIENTFGEDVFRDLEFIREKRNIVAHPTPIKVTHKDALKVFKKTELFFDLFFSEIGLKGD
;
A
#
# COMPACT_ATOMS: atom_id res chain seq x y z
N MET A 1 -28.19 -16.70 2.73
CA MET A 1 -28.24 -16.61 4.21
C MET A 1 -26.94 -15.95 4.66
N ILE A 2 -26.86 -15.37 5.88
CA ILE A 2 -25.71 -14.56 6.30
C ILE A 2 -24.80 -15.39 7.20
N LYS A 3 -23.49 -15.34 6.98
CA LYS A 3 -22.49 -16.00 7.81
C LYS A 3 -21.75 -15.02 8.70
N ILE A 4 -21.24 -15.51 9.82
CA ILE A 4 -20.52 -14.72 10.81
C ILE A 4 -19.06 -15.18 10.85
N ILE A 5 -18.13 -14.23 10.73
CA ILE A 5 -16.69 -14.42 10.84
C ILE A 5 -16.18 -13.57 12.02
N PRO A 6 -15.33 -14.09 12.91
CA PRO A 6 -14.73 -13.28 13.95
C PRO A 6 -13.89 -12.13 13.37
N LEU A 7 -14.11 -10.90 13.83
CA LEU A 7 -13.37 -9.71 13.44
C LEU A 7 -11.86 -9.88 13.65
N ARG A 8 -11.47 -10.57 14.71
CA ARG A 8 -10.05 -10.87 14.99
C ARG A 8 -9.40 -11.63 13.84
N ASP A 9 -10.05 -12.69 13.36
CA ASP A 9 -9.49 -13.55 12.31
C ASP A 9 -9.37 -12.79 11.00
N PHE A 10 -10.32 -11.88 10.72
CA PHE A 10 -10.24 -10.96 9.58
C PHE A 10 -9.08 -9.97 9.71
N LEU A 11 -8.94 -9.31 10.87
CA LEU A 11 -7.83 -8.37 11.11
C LEU A 11 -6.47 -9.06 11.05
N ASP A 12 -6.37 -10.31 11.53
CA ASP A 12 -5.14 -11.10 11.43
C ASP A 12 -4.85 -11.45 9.96
N ALA A 13 -5.87 -11.81 9.16
CA ALA A 13 -5.71 -12.07 7.73
C ALA A 13 -5.26 -10.81 6.94
N LEU A 14 -5.72 -9.62 7.31
CA LEU A 14 -5.31 -8.36 6.66
C LEU A 14 -3.82 -8.01 6.89
N ARG A 15 -3.16 -8.62 7.88
CA ARG A 15 -1.74 -8.38 8.18
C ARG A 15 -0.79 -9.34 7.45
N GLU A 16 -1.33 -10.35 6.78
CA GLU A 16 -0.56 -11.30 5.99
C GLU A 16 -0.14 -10.70 4.64
N GLN A 17 0.81 -11.35 3.97
CA GLN A 17 1.21 -10.99 2.61
C GLN A 17 0.53 -11.91 1.60
N TYR A 18 0.04 -11.34 0.49
CA TYR A 18 -0.63 -12.08 -0.57
C TYR A 18 -0.04 -11.77 -1.96
N PRO A 19 -0.14 -12.67 -2.94
CA PRO A 19 0.38 -12.42 -4.29
C PRO A 19 -0.16 -11.14 -4.94
N VAL A 20 -1.46 -10.89 -4.80
CA VAL A 20 -2.15 -9.71 -5.37
C VAL A 20 -1.84 -8.44 -4.58
N TYR A 21 -1.83 -8.52 -3.25
CA TYR A 21 -1.82 -7.34 -2.38
C TYR A 21 -0.45 -7.04 -1.78
N GLY A 22 0.50 -7.97 -1.83
CA GLY A 22 1.57 -8.10 -0.84
C GLY A 22 1.07 -7.74 0.55
N ASP A 23 1.66 -6.73 1.17
CA ASP A 23 1.35 -6.22 2.50
C ASP A 23 0.35 -5.05 2.54
N PHE A 24 -0.20 -4.62 1.40
CA PHE A 24 -1.07 -3.44 1.28
C PHE A 24 -2.30 -3.49 2.21
N LEU A 25 -2.87 -4.68 2.42
CA LEU A 25 -4.06 -4.87 3.26
C LEU A 25 -3.85 -4.42 4.72
N ARG A 26 -2.60 -4.31 5.18
CA ARG A 26 -2.27 -3.84 6.54
C ARG A 26 -2.83 -2.45 6.81
N TYR A 27 -2.99 -1.61 5.78
CA TYR A 27 -3.49 -0.25 5.92
C TYR A 27 -4.92 -0.18 6.45
N HIS A 28 -5.73 -1.21 6.21
CA HIS A 28 -7.07 -1.35 6.82
C HIS A 28 -7.02 -1.62 8.34
N THR A 29 -5.85 -1.92 8.90
CA THR A 29 -5.68 -2.25 10.32
C THR A 29 -5.08 -1.12 11.15
N ILE A 30 -4.78 0.02 10.53
CA ILE A 30 -4.30 1.22 11.24
C ILE A 30 -5.38 1.67 12.21
N ARG A 31 -5.00 1.84 13.48
CA ARG A 31 -5.92 2.37 14.51
C ARG A 31 -5.88 3.89 14.46
N ILE A 32 -7.04 4.52 14.67
CA ILE A 32 -7.14 5.98 14.79
C ILE A 32 -6.18 6.52 15.86
N GLY A 33 -6.02 5.81 16.98
CA GLY A 33 -5.08 6.22 18.03
C GLY A 33 -3.59 6.06 17.69
N ASP A 34 -3.27 5.37 16.59
CA ASP A 34 -1.90 5.29 16.05
C ASP A 34 -1.64 6.43 15.03
N LEU A 35 -2.66 7.22 14.67
CA LEU A 35 -2.55 8.39 13.81
C LEU A 35 -2.13 9.65 14.63
N PRO A 36 -1.44 10.62 14.01
CA PRO A 36 -1.06 11.86 14.66
C PRO A 36 -2.25 12.68 15.22
N SER A 37 -2.24 13.07 16.50
CA SER A 37 -3.25 13.88 17.21
C SER A 37 -3.68 15.24 16.61
N ASN A 38 -2.80 16.03 15.98
CA ASN A 38 -3.10 17.23 15.18
C ASN A 38 -3.06 17.00 13.67
N MET A 39 -2.84 15.77 13.21
CA MET A 39 -3.66 15.27 12.10
C MET A 39 -4.99 14.87 12.71
N SER A 40 -5.78 15.88 13.06
CA SER A 40 -7.20 15.77 12.89
C SER A 40 -7.44 15.58 11.39
N ALA A 41 -7.06 14.42 10.85
CA ALA A 41 -7.77 13.87 9.72
C ALA A 41 -9.20 13.87 10.22
N THR A 42 -9.95 14.85 9.72
CA THR A 42 -11.35 14.95 10.06
C THR A 42 -11.95 13.57 9.83
N LEU A 43 -13.03 13.21 10.52
CA LEU A 43 -13.69 11.92 10.22
C LEU A 43 -13.94 11.78 8.70
N THR A 44 -14.08 12.90 7.99
CA THR A 44 -14.03 13.01 6.53
C THR A 44 -12.73 12.50 5.91
N GLU A 45 -11.53 12.97 6.28
CA GLU A 45 -10.26 12.49 5.72
C GLU A 45 -9.99 11.00 6.02
N VAL A 46 -10.35 10.54 7.22
CA VAL A 46 -10.29 9.10 7.55
C VAL A 46 -11.28 8.30 6.72
N GLY A 47 -12.48 8.85 6.51
CA GLY A 47 -13.49 8.29 5.61
C GLY A 47 -13.00 8.21 4.17
N LEU A 48 -12.40 9.27 3.65
CA LEU A 48 -11.81 9.34 2.31
C LEU A 48 -10.69 8.31 2.14
N LEU A 49 -9.80 8.17 3.13
CA LEU A 49 -8.79 7.10 3.11
C LEU A 49 -9.46 5.72 3.07
N TYR A 50 -10.45 5.48 3.92
CA TYR A 50 -11.11 4.17 3.98
C TYR A 50 -11.82 3.83 2.67
N ASP A 51 -12.52 4.80 2.08
CA ASP A 51 -13.17 4.64 0.79
C ASP A 51 -12.14 4.39 -0.31
N ARG A 52 -11.01 5.11 -0.30
CA ARG A 52 -9.89 4.88 -1.22
C ARG A 52 -9.29 3.48 -1.05
N LEU A 53 -8.96 3.06 0.17
CA LEU A 53 -8.42 1.73 0.46
C LEU A 53 -9.38 0.62 0.00
N LYS A 54 -10.69 0.80 0.22
CA LYS A 54 -11.72 -0.12 -0.23
C LYS A 54 -11.79 -0.20 -1.76
N SER A 55 -11.72 0.94 -2.44
CA SER A 55 -11.68 1.01 -3.91
C SER A 55 -10.43 0.31 -4.46
N MET A 56 -9.25 0.68 -3.98
CA MET A 56 -7.97 0.06 -4.38
C MET A 56 -7.92 -1.44 -4.11
N THR A 57 -8.39 -1.91 -2.94
CA THR A 57 -8.37 -3.35 -2.60
C THR A 57 -9.18 -4.17 -3.59
N ARG A 58 -10.32 -3.64 -4.05
CA ARG A 58 -11.15 -4.30 -5.06
C ARG A 58 -10.52 -4.20 -6.44
N GLY A 59 -10.01 -3.02 -6.79
CA GLY A 59 -9.30 -2.78 -8.05
C GLY A 59 -8.07 -3.66 -8.21
N MET A 60 -7.33 -3.96 -7.13
CA MET A 60 -6.09 -4.74 -7.18
C MET A 60 -6.26 -6.15 -7.77
N LEU A 61 -7.31 -6.89 -7.40
CA LEU A 61 -7.54 -8.22 -8.00
C LEU A 61 -7.88 -8.10 -9.49
N ARG A 62 -8.78 -7.17 -9.83
CA ARG A 62 -9.16 -6.92 -11.22
C ARG A 62 -7.97 -6.50 -12.06
N SER A 63 -7.18 -5.56 -11.58
CA SER A 63 -5.97 -5.10 -12.27
C SER A 63 -4.93 -6.20 -12.40
N TYR A 64 -4.79 -7.08 -11.40
CA TYR A 64 -3.92 -8.27 -11.51
C TYR A 64 -4.37 -9.20 -12.65
N ILE A 65 -5.68 -9.47 -12.75
CA ILE A 65 -6.25 -10.32 -13.80
C ILE A 65 -6.15 -9.64 -15.17
N ARG A 66 -6.51 -8.36 -15.28
CA ARG A 66 -6.40 -7.58 -16.52
C ARG A 66 -4.95 -7.51 -17.00
N PHE A 67 -4.00 -7.27 -16.10
CA PHE A 67 -2.57 -7.26 -16.42
C PHE A 67 -2.09 -8.62 -16.95
N ALA A 68 -2.51 -9.72 -16.32
CA ALA A 68 -2.27 -11.07 -16.82
C ALA A 68 -2.90 -11.33 -18.20
N ALA A 69 -4.13 -10.86 -18.41
CA ALA A 69 -4.82 -10.98 -19.70
C ALA A 69 -4.10 -10.21 -20.81
N LEU A 70 -3.67 -8.98 -20.55
CA LEU A 70 -2.95 -8.14 -21.51
C LEU A 70 -1.61 -8.77 -21.94
N LYS A 71 -0.87 -9.41 -21.02
CA LYS A 71 0.33 -10.20 -21.34
C LYS A 71 0.07 -11.34 -22.33
N LYS A 72 -1.17 -11.82 -22.39
CA LYS A 72 -1.64 -12.85 -23.34
C LYS A 72 -2.41 -12.27 -24.51
N LYS A 73 -2.41 -10.94 -24.68
CA LYS A 73 -3.19 -10.19 -25.68
C LYS A 73 -4.69 -10.46 -25.60
N TYR A 74 -5.18 -10.69 -24.39
CA TYR A 74 -6.60 -10.68 -24.08
C TYR A 74 -6.96 -9.31 -23.53
N MET A 75 -8.04 -8.74 -24.04
CA MET A 75 -8.48 -7.40 -23.70
C MET A 75 -9.93 -7.42 -23.22
N PRO A 76 -10.31 -6.62 -22.21
CA PRO A 76 -11.71 -6.47 -21.85
C PRO A 76 -12.56 -6.06 -23.08
N LEU A 77 -13.63 -6.81 -23.33
CA LEU A 77 -14.46 -6.63 -24.52
C LEU A 77 -15.19 -5.27 -24.51
N LEU A 78 -15.54 -4.75 -23.33
CA LEU A 78 -16.15 -3.44 -23.19
C LEU A 78 -15.20 -2.33 -23.60
N ASP A 79 -13.94 -2.40 -23.15
CA ASP A 79 -12.89 -1.42 -23.47
C ASP A 79 -12.65 -1.38 -25.00
N LEU A 80 -12.61 -2.56 -25.65
CA LEU A 80 -12.51 -2.65 -27.12
C LEU A 80 -13.71 -1.98 -27.82
N LYS A 81 -14.94 -2.24 -27.35
CA LYS A 81 -16.15 -1.65 -27.95
C LYS A 81 -16.15 -0.13 -27.81
N ALA A 82 -15.87 0.37 -26.61
CA ALA A 82 -15.80 1.81 -26.33
C ALA A 82 -14.76 2.51 -27.22
N TYR A 83 -13.60 1.88 -27.43
CA TYR A 83 -12.59 2.42 -28.33
C TYR A 83 -13.04 2.47 -29.80
N ILE A 84 -13.70 1.42 -30.29
CA ILE A 84 -14.22 1.37 -31.66
C ILE A 84 -15.27 2.47 -31.85
N GLU A 85 -16.22 2.60 -30.92
CA GLU A 85 -17.26 3.63 -30.95
C GLU A 85 -16.66 5.04 -30.96
N ALA A 86 -15.68 5.33 -30.10
CA ALA A 86 -15.01 6.63 -30.04
C ALA A 86 -14.29 6.99 -31.35
N LYS A 87 -13.72 6.00 -32.07
CA LYS A 87 -13.07 6.22 -33.36
C LYS A 87 -14.04 6.40 -34.53
N GLU A 88 -15.18 5.74 -34.50
CA GLU A 88 -16.23 5.91 -35.52
C GLU A 88 -16.81 7.33 -35.53
N GLU A 89 -16.79 8.04 -34.38
CA GLU A 89 -17.24 9.43 -34.26
C GLU A 89 -16.27 10.47 -34.85
N THR A 90 -15.00 10.10 -35.10
CA THR A 90 -13.97 10.99 -35.67
C THR A 90 -13.70 10.66 -37.15
N GLU A 91 -14.22 11.48 -38.08
CA GLU A 91 -14.16 11.24 -39.54
C GLU A 91 -12.73 11.06 -40.12
N GLU A 92 -11.68 11.56 -39.46
CA GLU A 92 -10.30 11.54 -39.98
C GLU A 92 -9.54 10.20 -39.75
N ASP A 93 -9.94 9.40 -38.77
CA ASP A 93 -9.19 8.18 -38.38
C ASP A 93 -9.64 6.89 -39.09
N ASN A 94 -10.80 6.92 -39.77
CA ASN A 94 -11.37 5.76 -40.49
C ASN A 94 -10.49 5.18 -41.62
N LYS A 95 -9.36 5.80 -41.96
CA LYS A 95 -8.40 5.31 -42.98
C LYS A 95 -7.19 4.58 -42.40
N LYS A 96 -6.92 4.66 -41.11
CA LYS A 96 -5.90 3.86 -40.42
C LYS A 96 -6.65 2.83 -39.60
N GLY A 97 -6.49 1.54 -39.92
CA GLY A 97 -7.15 0.47 -39.16
C GLY A 97 -6.87 0.55 -37.65
N LEU A 98 -7.55 -0.29 -36.86
CA LEU A 98 -7.31 -0.42 -35.42
C LEU A 98 -5.81 -0.56 -35.12
N ASN A 99 -5.24 0.42 -34.42
CA ASN A 99 -3.89 0.32 -33.91
C ASN A 99 -3.95 -0.45 -32.59
N VAL A 100 -3.52 -1.71 -32.63
CA VAL A 100 -3.55 -2.62 -31.49
C VAL A 100 -2.64 -2.13 -30.36
N GLU A 101 -1.53 -1.46 -30.69
CA GLU A 101 -0.58 -0.95 -29.69
C GLU A 101 -1.21 0.19 -28.88
N ASP A 102 -1.77 1.21 -29.54
CA ASP A 102 -2.45 2.33 -28.87
C ASP A 102 -3.60 1.84 -27.97
N LEU A 103 -4.33 0.82 -28.43
CA LEU A 103 -5.45 0.22 -27.71
C LEU A 103 -4.98 -0.54 -26.46
N MET A 104 -3.86 -1.27 -26.56
CA MET A 104 -3.25 -1.93 -25.41
C MET A 104 -2.74 -0.91 -24.39
N GLU A 105 -2.04 0.15 -24.82
CA GLU A 105 -1.61 1.25 -23.92
C GLU A 105 -2.79 1.89 -23.18
N THR A 106 -3.87 2.22 -23.91
CA THR A 106 -5.08 2.80 -23.28
C THR A 106 -5.68 1.87 -22.22
N THR A 107 -5.67 0.55 -22.49
CA THR A 107 -6.21 -0.44 -21.54
C THR A 107 -5.29 -0.64 -20.34
N GLU A 108 -3.97 -0.54 -20.53
CA GLU A 108 -3.01 -0.51 -19.44
C GLU A 108 -3.23 0.72 -18.54
N GLU A 109 -3.40 1.90 -19.12
CA GLU A 109 -3.72 3.14 -18.39
C GLU A 109 -4.99 2.99 -17.55
N MET A 110 -6.09 2.50 -18.13
CA MET A 110 -7.33 2.21 -17.38
C MET A 110 -7.08 1.19 -16.26
N THR A 111 -6.28 0.15 -16.52
CA THR A 111 -5.91 -0.85 -15.52
C THR A 111 -5.15 -0.22 -14.34
N TYR A 112 -4.30 0.77 -14.60
CA TYR A 112 -3.66 1.58 -13.57
C TYR A 112 -4.66 2.46 -12.82
N GLU A 113 -5.63 3.09 -13.48
CA GLU A 113 -6.65 3.91 -12.81
C GLU A 113 -7.52 3.08 -11.84
N ILE A 114 -7.91 1.87 -12.26
CA ILE A 114 -8.61 0.89 -11.42
C ILE A 114 -7.78 0.57 -10.16
N LEU A 115 -6.48 0.31 -10.34
CA LEU A 115 -5.57 0.01 -9.24
C LEU A 115 -5.44 1.16 -8.24
N HIS A 116 -5.45 2.41 -8.71
CA HIS A 116 -5.42 3.61 -7.87
C HIS A 116 -6.78 3.93 -7.24
N GLY A 117 -7.82 3.13 -7.53
CA GLY A 117 -9.17 3.33 -7.01
C GLY A 117 -9.81 4.63 -7.49
N ALA A 118 -9.46 5.08 -8.70
CA ALA A 118 -9.99 6.30 -9.31
C ALA A 118 -11.38 6.12 -9.95
N LEU A 119 -11.77 4.87 -10.21
CA LEU A 119 -13.03 4.49 -10.87
C LEU A 119 -14.00 3.84 -9.87
N GLU A 120 -15.30 4.04 -10.05
CA GLU A 120 -16.32 3.54 -9.11
C GLU A 120 -16.66 2.06 -9.33
N GLU A 121 -16.92 1.32 -8.25
CA GLU A 121 -17.22 -0.13 -8.30
C GLU A 121 -18.41 -0.49 -9.22
N LYS A 122 -19.39 0.40 -9.36
CA LYS A 122 -20.58 0.17 -10.19
C LYS A 122 -20.27 0.16 -11.69
N GLU A 123 -19.10 0.64 -12.08
CA GLU A 123 -18.66 0.74 -13.47
C GLU A 123 -18.11 -0.60 -13.98
N PHE A 124 -17.99 -1.60 -13.10
CA PHE A 124 -17.32 -2.86 -13.40
C PHE A 124 -18.27 -4.05 -13.47
N GLU A 125 -18.41 -4.63 -14.67
CA GLU A 125 -19.14 -5.89 -14.85
C GLU A 125 -18.42 -7.04 -14.14
N ASN A 126 -19.19 -7.92 -13.49
CA ASN A 126 -18.69 -9.19 -12.95
C ASN A 126 -19.74 -10.30 -13.20
N PRO A 127 -19.48 -11.23 -14.13
CA PRO A 127 -18.18 -11.50 -14.79
C PRO A 127 -17.81 -10.47 -15.87
N GLU A 128 -16.53 -10.42 -16.22
CA GLU A 128 -15.98 -9.61 -17.30
C GLU A 128 -15.53 -10.50 -18.47
N ASP A 129 -15.89 -10.10 -19.70
CA ASP A 129 -15.50 -10.79 -20.93
C ASP A 129 -14.21 -10.18 -21.51
N TYR A 130 -13.31 -11.05 -21.95
CA TYR A 130 -12.04 -10.70 -22.57
C TYR A 130 -11.95 -11.34 -23.95
N ILE A 131 -11.52 -10.57 -24.95
CA ILE A 131 -11.36 -11.03 -26.33
C ILE A 131 -9.88 -11.20 -26.68
N ASN A 132 -9.54 -12.30 -27.36
CA ASN A 132 -8.21 -12.54 -27.88
C ASN A 132 -7.97 -11.67 -29.12
N LEU A 133 -6.98 -10.77 -29.07
CA LEU A 133 -6.66 -9.87 -30.17
C LEU A 133 -6.01 -10.60 -31.36
N ASP A 134 -5.30 -11.70 -31.12
CA ASP A 134 -4.72 -12.54 -32.18
C ASP A 134 -5.78 -13.47 -32.80
N SER A 135 -6.85 -13.79 -32.07
CA SER A 135 -7.95 -14.63 -32.58
C SER A 135 -9.33 -14.19 -32.04
N PRO A 136 -9.98 -13.19 -32.66
CA PRO A 136 -11.20 -12.54 -32.14
C PRO A 136 -12.46 -13.43 -32.04
N THR A 137 -12.35 -14.73 -32.35
CA THR A 137 -13.42 -15.70 -32.10
C THR A 137 -13.29 -16.39 -30.74
N GLU A 138 -12.16 -16.21 -30.07
CA GLU A 138 -11.79 -16.81 -28.80
C GLU A 138 -11.74 -15.75 -27.70
N GLY A 139 -12.14 -16.14 -26.49
CA GLY A 139 -12.16 -15.22 -25.36
C GLY A 139 -12.30 -15.93 -24.03
N TRP A 140 -12.17 -15.13 -22.98
CA TRP A 140 -12.32 -15.57 -21.60
C TRP A 140 -13.48 -14.83 -20.95
N ARG A 141 -14.21 -15.51 -20.07
CA ARG A 141 -15.15 -14.91 -19.15
C ARG A 141 -14.67 -15.16 -17.74
N ILE A 142 -14.36 -14.10 -17.02
CA ILE A 142 -13.75 -14.20 -15.70
C ILE A 142 -14.73 -13.64 -14.67
N PHE A 143 -15.14 -14.49 -13.74
CA PHE A 143 -15.88 -14.10 -12.55
C PHE A 143 -14.91 -13.91 -11.38
N GLU A 144 -14.85 -12.71 -10.83
CA GLU A 144 -14.02 -12.38 -9.68
C GLU A 144 -14.77 -12.70 -8.39
N LEU A 145 -14.24 -13.64 -7.59
CA LEU A 145 -14.82 -13.99 -6.30
C LEU A 145 -14.06 -13.30 -5.17
N VAL A 146 -14.48 -12.08 -4.85
CA VAL A 146 -13.85 -11.18 -3.86
C VAL A 146 -14.46 -11.28 -2.46
N PHE A 147 -13.64 -11.07 -1.43
CA PHE A 147 -14.16 -10.93 -0.07
C PHE A 147 -14.88 -9.59 0.10
N THR A 148 -16.18 -9.62 0.36
CA THR A 148 -16.99 -8.42 0.64
C THR A 148 -17.69 -8.55 2.00
N PRO A 149 -17.27 -7.77 3.02
CA PRO A 149 -18.01 -7.70 4.29
C PRO A 149 -19.35 -7.00 4.06
N ALA A 150 -20.44 -7.60 4.57
CA ALA A 150 -21.79 -7.03 4.48
C ALA A 150 -22.02 -5.99 5.60
N PHE A 151 -21.67 -6.33 6.84
CA PHE A 151 -21.63 -5.36 7.94
C PHE A 151 -20.74 -5.84 9.09
N PHE A 152 -20.25 -4.88 9.88
CA PHE A 152 -19.48 -5.12 11.10
C PHE A 152 -20.38 -4.96 12.32
N SER A 153 -20.32 -5.90 13.28
CA SER A 153 -21.07 -5.84 14.53
C SER A 153 -20.21 -6.28 15.69
N GLY A 154 -19.66 -5.32 16.43
CA GLY A 154 -18.81 -5.60 17.59
C GLY A 154 -17.58 -6.44 17.22
N LYS A 155 -17.60 -7.73 17.59
CA LYS A 155 -16.51 -8.68 17.34
C LYS A 155 -16.75 -9.57 16.12
N ASP A 156 -17.82 -9.32 15.37
CA ASP A 156 -18.30 -10.17 14.30
C ASP A 156 -18.39 -9.41 12.98
N ILE A 157 -18.09 -10.11 11.89
CA ILE A 157 -18.25 -9.65 10.52
C ILE A 157 -19.27 -10.54 9.85
N TRP A 158 -20.28 -9.91 9.29
CA TRP A 158 -21.33 -10.60 8.58
C TRP A 158 -21.01 -10.59 7.10
N VAL A 159 -21.06 -11.75 6.47
CA VAL A 159 -20.74 -11.93 5.05
C VAL A 159 -21.85 -12.66 4.33
N LEU A 160 -22.02 -12.34 3.05
CA LEU A 160 -22.96 -13.04 2.18
C LEU A 160 -22.45 -14.45 1.89
N GLU A 161 -23.38 -15.41 1.87
CA GLU A 161 -23.10 -16.75 1.36
C GLU A 161 -22.74 -16.74 -0.12
N ILE A 162 -21.86 -17.65 -0.49
CA ILE A 162 -21.49 -17.90 -1.88
C ILE A 162 -22.55 -18.81 -2.49
N ASN A 163 -23.14 -18.41 -3.62
CA ASN A 163 -24.17 -19.17 -4.30
C ASN A 163 -23.66 -19.66 -5.66
N ALA A 164 -23.32 -20.95 -5.74
CA ALA A 164 -22.81 -21.59 -6.95
C ALA A 164 -23.74 -21.40 -8.15
N LYS A 165 -25.04 -21.65 -7.96
CA LYS A 165 -26.05 -21.52 -9.02
C LYS A 165 -26.10 -20.10 -9.60
N SER A 166 -26.09 -19.07 -8.74
CA SER A 166 -26.10 -17.67 -9.20
C SER A 166 -24.82 -17.30 -9.96
N ILE A 167 -23.67 -17.84 -9.55
CA ILE A 167 -22.40 -17.63 -10.26
C ILE A 167 -22.46 -18.31 -11.64
N LEU A 168 -22.94 -19.55 -11.70
CA LEU A 168 -23.09 -20.30 -12.96
C LEU A 168 -24.09 -19.66 -13.91
N GLU A 169 -25.22 -19.14 -13.41
CA GLU A 169 -26.19 -18.37 -14.21
C GLU A 169 -25.52 -17.17 -14.88
N LYS A 170 -24.70 -16.41 -14.15
CA LYS A 170 -23.95 -15.28 -14.70
C LYS A 170 -22.88 -15.70 -15.71
N LEU A 171 -22.13 -16.77 -15.41
CA LEU A 171 -21.11 -17.30 -16.32
C LEU A 171 -21.69 -17.84 -17.62
N ASN A 172 -22.90 -18.40 -17.57
CA ASN A 172 -23.60 -18.98 -18.71
C ASN A 172 -24.52 -18.01 -19.46
N ALA A 173 -24.55 -16.73 -19.08
CA ALA A 173 -25.24 -15.69 -19.84
C ALA A 173 -24.73 -15.64 -21.30
N ASP A 174 -25.55 -15.14 -22.22
CA ASP A 174 -25.12 -15.04 -23.62
C ASP A 174 -23.86 -14.15 -23.76
N SER A 175 -23.00 -14.50 -24.72
CA SER A 175 -21.83 -13.71 -25.10
C SER A 175 -21.72 -13.65 -26.62
N ASN A 176 -21.16 -12.56 -27.13
CA ASN A 176 -20.86 -12.43 -28.55
C ASN A 176 -19.58 -13.19 -28.96
N ILE A 177 -18.85 -13.76 -27.99
CA ILE A 177 -17.62 -14.52 -28.23
C ILE A 177 -17.96 -15.99 -28.51
N ARG A 178 -17.55 -16.49 -29.67
CA ARG A 178 -17.93 -17.82 -30.15
C ARG A 178 -17.32 -18.97 -29.33
N ARG A 179 -16.04 -18.84 -28.95
CA ARG A 179 -15.30 -19.81 -28.13
C ARG A 179 -14.92 -19.15 -26.82
N LEU A 180 -15.74 -19.35 -25.80
CA LEU A 180 -15.60 -18.70 -24.51
C LEU A 180 -15.13 -19.68 -23.44
N SER A 181 -13.91 -19.51 -22.94
CA SER A 181 -13.43 -20.21 -21.75
C SER A 181 -13.90 -19.47 -20.50
N LYS A 182 -14.28 -20.19 -19.45
CA LYS A 182 -14.85 -19.59 -18.23
C LYS A 182 -13.93 -19.83 -17.05
N PHE A 183 -13.76 -18.81 -16.23
CA PHE A 183 -12.94 -18.87 -15.02
C PHE A 183 -13.66 -18.20 -13.86
N ILE A 184 -13.47 -18.77 -12.67
CA ILE A 184 -13.81 -18.14 -11.40
C ILE A 184 -12.50 -17.96 -10.66
N VAL A 185 -12.03 -16.71 -10.58
CA VAL A 185 -10.76 -16.40 -9.92
C VAL A 185 -11.06 -15.95 -8.50
N VAL A 186 -10.53 -16.70 -7.53
CA VAL A 186 -10.77 -16.48 -6.11
C VAL A 186 -9.72 -15.54 -5.54
N ASP A 187 -10.20 -14.45 -4.93
CA ASP A 187 -9.40 -13.52 -4.15
C ASP A 187 -8.57 -14.26 -3.07
N PRO A 188 -7.25 -14.03 -2.95
CA PRO A 188 -6.42 -14.63 -1.91
C PRO A 188 -6.95 -14.38 -0.48
N LEU A 189 -7.49 -13.19 -0.19
CA LEU A 189 -8.04 -12.87 1.12
C LEU A 189 -9.33 -13.68 1.39
N MET A 190 -10.23 -13.74 0.41
CA MET A 190 -11.41 -14.60 0.42
C MET A 190 -11.05 -16.07 0.68
N TYR A 191 -10.05 -16.60 -0.02
CA TYR A 191 -9.58 -17.97 0.17
C TYR A 191 -9.02 -18.19 1.58
N ARG A 192 -8.25 -17.24 2.10
CA ARG A 192 -7.67 -17.31 3.45
C ARG A 192 -8.72 -17.36 4.55
N ILE A 193 -9.80 -16.59 4.40
CA ILE A 193 -10.85 -16.46 5.42
C ILE A 193 -11.91 -17.56 5.28
N ARG A 194 -12.25 -17.95 4.05
CA ARG A 194 -13.39 -18.84 3.76
C ARG A 194 -12.98 -20.13 3.02
N LYS A 195 -11.78 -20.64 3.32
CA LYS A 195 -11.16 -21.79 2.66
C LYS A 195 -12.09 -22.98 2.45
N ASP A 196 -12.82 -23.39 3.48
CA ASP A 196 -13.70 -24.56 3.40
C ASP A 196 -14.94 -24.32 2.53
N GLU A 197 -15.42 -23.08 2.47
CA GLU A 197 -16.52 -22.70 1.57
C GLU A 197 -16.05 -22.66 0.12
N ILE A 198 -14.84 -22.17 -0.14
CA ILE A 198 -14.27 -22.20 -1.49
C ILE A 198 -14.04 -23.63 -1.96
N ARG A 199 -13.57 -24.54 -1.09
CA ARG A 199 -13.46 -25.96 -1.40
C ARG A 199 -14.81 -26.58 -1.74
N LYS A 200 -15.85 -26.22 -0.98
CA LYS A 200 -17.23 -26.66 -1.24
C LYS A 200 -17.74 -26.13 -2.58
N LEU A 201 -17.55 -24.84 -2.84
CA LEU A 201 -17.90 -24.20 -4.11
C LEU A 201 -17.21 -24.88 -5.30
N LYS A 202 -15.89 -25.10 -5.21
CA LYS A 202 -15.10 -25.77 -6.25
C LYS A 202 -15.68 -27.14 -6.58
N LYS A 203 -16.06 -27.91 -5.55
CA LYS A 203 -16.73 -29.20 -5.74
C LYS A 203 -18.12 -29.06 -6.36
N GLU A 204 -18.97 -28.15 -5.85
CA GLU A 204 -20.32 -27.94 -6.38
C GLU A 204 -20.29 -27.53 -7.87
N ILE A 205 -19.39 -26.62 -8.23
CA ILE A 205 -19.24 -26.18 -9.62
C ILE A 205 -18.72 -27.31 -10.50
N LEU A 206 -17.73 -28.08 -10.04
CA LEU A 206 -17.24 -29.25 -10.78
C LEU A 206 -18.35 -30.30 -11.00
N ASP A 207 -19.16 -30.56 -9.97
CA ASP A 207 -20.27 -31.52 -10.03
C ASP A 207 -21.38 -31.04 -10.99
N GLU A 208 -21.62 -29.73 -11.10
CA GLU A 208 -22.66 -29.14 -11.96
C GLU A 208 -22.22 -28.86 -13.41
N SER A 209 -21.01 -28.33 -13.64
CA SER A 209 -20.51 -27.96 -14.97
C SER A 209 -19.66 -29.05 -15.61
N GLY A 210 -19.08 -29.96 -14.81
CA GLY A 210 -18.07 -30.92 -15.26
C GLY A 210 -16.68 -30.31 -15.48
N GLU A 211 -16.48 -29.02 -15.20
CA GLU A 211 -15.24 -28.29 -15.46
C GLU A 211 -14.62 -27.74 -14.17
N ASP A 212 -13.31 -27.89 -14.01
CA ASP A 212 -12.58 -27.33 -12.87
C ASP A 212 -12.19 -25.87 -13.13
N ILE A 213 -13.18 -24.98 -13.01
CA ILE A 213 -13.04 -23.55 -13.34
C ILE A 213 -12.85 -22.63 -12.13
N VAL A 214 -12.86 -23.17 -10.90
CA VAL A 214 -12.64 -22.38 -9.67
C VAL A 214 -11.16 -22.42 -9.31
N LEU A 215 -10.49 -21.30 -9.56
CA LEU A 215 -9.03 -21.18 -9.51
C LEU A 215 -8.62 -20.11 -8.49
N SER A 216 -7.61 -20.40 -7.70
CA SER A 216 -6.80 -19.35 -7.06
C SER A 216 -6.08 -18.53 -8.13
N VAL A 217 -5.61 -17.33 -7.76
CA VAL A 217 -4.83 -16.48 -8.68
C VAL A 217 -3.62 -17.18 -9.28
N HIS A 218 -2.94 -18.04 -8.51
CA HIS A 218 -1.81 -18.84 -8.99
C HIS A 218 -2.24 -19.94 -9.96
N GLU A 219 -3.31 -20.67 -9.67
CA GLU A 219 -3.84 -21.69 -10.59
C GLU A 219 -4.31 -21.03 -11.90
N PHE A 220 -4.88 -19.82 -11.83
CA PHE A 220 -5.27 -19.05 -13.00
C PHE A 220 -4.07 -18.72 -13.90
N LEU A 221 -2.98 -18.17 -13.33
CA LEU A 221 -1.76 -17.87 -14.09
C LEU A 221 -1.17 -19.11 -14.78
N ASP A 222 -1.17 -20.26 -14.11
CA ASP A 222 -0.70 -21.53 -14.71
C ASP A 222 -1.55 -21.95 -15.90
N VAL A 223 -2.87 -21.87 -15.75
CA VAL A 223 -3.83 -22.28 -16.78
C VAL A 223 -3.70 -21.43 -18.04
N ILE A 224 -3.44 -20.13 -17.89
CA ILE A 224 -3.19 -19.21 -19.02
C ILE A 224 -1.73 -19.22 -19.50
N GLY A 225 -0.85 -19.99 -18.84
CA GLY A 225 0.55 -20.19 -19.22
C GLY A 225 1.45 -18.98 -18.99
N ILE A 226 1.27 -18.24 -17.90
CA ILE A 226 2.18 -17.15 -17.48
C ILE A 226 3.24 -17.68 -16.51
N GLU A 227 4.50 -17.33 -16.74
CA GLU A 227 5.60 -17.57 -15.80
C GLU A 227 5.40 -16.72 -14.54
N ARG A 228 5.12 -17.39 -13.41
CA ARG A 228 4.66 -16.73 -12.18
C ARG A 228 5.68 -15.78 -11.58
N ASP A 229 6.95 -16.17 -11.55
CA ASP A 229 7.99 -15.42 -10.85
C ASP A 229 8.22 -14.07 -11.55
N GLU A 230 8.40 -14.08 -12.88
CA GLU A 230 8.53 -12.88 -13.71
C GLU A 230 7.28 -11.98 -13.59
N PHE A 231 6.09 -12.57 -13.69
CA PHE A 231 4.84 -11.81 -13.58
C PHE A 231 4.67 -11.14 -12.21
N ASN A 232 5.00 -11.85 -11.13
CA ASN A 232 4.85 -11.32 -9.77
C ASN A 232 5.88 -10.23 -9.46
N GLU A 233 7.09 -10.29 -10.04
CA GLU A 233 8.07 -9.20 -9.95
C GLU A 233 7.56 -7.93 -10.62
N GLU A 234 7.06 -8.03 -11.85
CA GLU A 234 6.46 -6.88 -12.55
C GLU A 234 5.24 -6.32 -11.81
N TRP A 235 4.37 -7.20 -11.31
CA TRP A 235 3.21 -6.81 -10.53
C TRP A 235 3.59 -6.11 -9.21
N GLU A 236 4.67 -6.54 -8.56
CA GLU A 236 5.16 -5.92 -7.33
C GLU A 236 5.54 -4.45 -7.57
N ASP A 237 6.19 -4.13 -8.69
CA ASP A 237 6.54 -2.76 -9.05
C ASP A 237 5.30 -1.90 -9.33
N ILE A 238 4.34 -2.43 -10.08
CA ILE A 238 3.04 -1.78 -10.35
C ILE A 238 2.32 -1.45 -9.03
N ARG A 239 2.23 -2.43 -8.14
CA ARG A 239 1.60 -2.28 -6.82
C ARG A 239 2.30 -1.25 -5.94
N LYS A 240 3.64 -1.28 -5.88
CA LYS A 240 4.44 -0.32 -5.11
C LYS A 240 4.25 1.11 -5.62
N ASN A 241 4.10 1.31 -6.93
CA ASN A 241 3.82 2.62 -7.50
C ASN A 241 2.45 3.15 -7.04
N ALA A 242 1.41 2.31 -7.03
CA ALA A 242 0.10 2.68 -6.52
C ALA A 242 0.11 2.98 -5.01
N GLU A 243 0.84 2.18 -4.22
CA GLU A 243 1.04 2.43 -2.79
C GLU A 243 1.77 3.76 -2.54
N LYS A 244 2.79 4.06 -3.35
CA LYS A 244 3.52 5.34 -3.28
C LYS A 244 2.62 6.53 -3.61
N ALA A 245 1.75 6.42 -4.61
CA ALA A 245 0.76 7.45 -4.93
C ALA A 245 -0.20 7.67 -3.75
N LEU A 246 -0.71 6.59 -3.15
CA LEU A 246 -1.56 6.66 -1.97
C LEU A 246 -0.85 7.35 -0.79
N LYS A 247 0.41 7.01 -0.51
CA LYS A 247 1.20 7.65 0.57
C LYS A 247 1.51 9.12 0.29
N LYS A 248 1.56 9.54 -0.96
CA LYS A 248 1.74 10.95 -1.32
C LYS A 248 0.48 11.76 -1.02
N GLU A 249 -0.69 11.18 -1.27
CA GLU A 249 -2.00 11.78 -0.94
C GLU A 249 -2.25 11.76 0.57
N PHE A 250 -1.97 10.63 1.23
CA PHE A 250 -2.14 10.40 2.66
C PHE A 250 -0.79 10.19 3.34
N THR A 251 -0.04 11.28 3.55
CA THR A 251 1.35 11.26 4.06
C THR A 251 1.52 10.57 5.41
N PHE A 252 0.47 10.53 6.23
CA PHE A 252 0.45 9.82 7.50
C PHE A 252 0.61 8.31 7.39
N LEU A 253 0.28 7.71 6.24
CA LEU A 253 0.55 6.30 6.01
C LEU A 253 2.06 6.02 6.04
N GLY A 254 2.87 6.92 5.47
CA GLY A 254 4.33 6.82 5.54
C GLY A 254 4.87 6.93 6.98
N TYR A 255 4.27 7.82 7.80
CA TYR A 255 4.60 7.89 9.23
C TYR A 255 4.15 6.65 10.01
N SER A 256 3.02 6.04 9.63
CA SER A 256 2.50 4.83 10.27
C SER A 256 3.42 3.61 10.04
N ASP A 257 4.03 3.49 8.86
CA ASP A 257 5.03 2.46 8.56
C ASP A 257 6.26 2.58 9.49
N GLU A 258 6.52 3.79 9.99
CA GLU A 258 7.67 4.14 10.82
C GLU A 258 7.34 4.27 12.32
N ILE A 259 6.15 3.83 12.75
CA ILE A 259 5.68 4.00 14.14
C ILE A 259 6.64 3.41 15.18
N TRP A 260 7.38 2.35 14.83
CA TRP A 260 8.38 1.77 15.72
C TRP A 260 9.60 2.69 15.88
N ARG A 261 10.08 3.33 14.80
CA ARG A 261 11.15 4.33 14.88
C ARG A 261 10.72 5.56 15.66
N ILE A 262 9.45 5.98 15.55
CA ILE A 262 8.89 7.06 16.39
C ILE A 262 8.99 6.67 17.88
N LYS A 263 8.59 5.45 18.23
CA LYS A 263 8.65 4.95 19.61
C LYS A 263 10.08 4.85 20.13
N GLU A 264 11.01 4.38 19.29
CA GLU A 264 12.44 4.33 19.62
C GLU A 264 13.02 5.73 19.84
N ALA A 265 12.72 6.67 18.95
CA ALA A 265 13.16 8.05 19.04
C ALA A 265 12.73 8.70 20.37
N ARG A 266 11.45 8.56 20.74
CA ARG A 266 10.91 9.05 22.02
C ARG A 266 11.59 8.41 23.22
N LYS A 267 11.83 7.09 23.16
CA LYS A 267 12.50 6.35 24.23
C LYS A 267 13.94 6.84 24.46
N GLU A 268 14.70 7.10 23.40
CA GLU A 268 16.06 7.62 23.52
C GLU A 268 16.07 9.07 24.04
N LEU A 269 15.12 9.91 23.62
CA LEU A 269 14.99 11.27 24.17
C LEU A 269 14.67 11.26 25.67
N GLU A 270 13.72 10.43 26.11
CA GLU A 270 13.38 10.30 27.53
C GLU A 270 14.55 9.76 28.36
N ARG A 271 15.36 8.85 27.81
CA ARG A 271 16.60 8.41 28.45
C ARG A 271 17.59 9.58 28.60
N ALA A 272 17.75 10.42 27.57
CA ALA A 272 18.60 11.61 27.66
C ALA A 272 18.10 12.60 28.73
N LYS A 273 16.78 12.83 28.77
CA LYS A 273 16.09 13.67 29.75
C LYS A 273 16.31 13.18 31.18
N SER A 274 16.21 11.88 31.42
CA SER A 274 16.45 11.29 32.75
C SER A 274 17.87 11.52 33.26
N ILE A 275 18.85 11.63 32.36
CA ILE A 275 20.25 11.87 32.73
C ILE A 275 20.45 13.35 33.02
N ILE A 276 19.94 14.24 32.16
CA ILE A 276 20.17 15.69 32.30
C ILE A 276 19.50 16.30 33.53
N SER A 277 18.44 15.67 34.04
CA SER A 277 17.78 16.07 35.29
C SER A 277 18.53 15.67 36.56
N LYS A 278 19.67 14.97 36.46
CA LYS A 278 20.48 14.62 37.64
C LYS A 278 21.14 15.87 38.24
N PRO A 279 21.22 15.98 39.58
CA PRO A 279 21.79 17.14 40.25
C PRO A 279 23.30 17.33 39.99
N GLU A 280 24.02 16.25 39.71
CA GLU A 280 25.44 16.29 39.33
C GLU A 280 25.69 15.46 38.06
N LEU A 281 26.31 16.09 37.07
CA LEU A 281 26.58 15.47 35.76
C LEU A 281 28.07 15.21 35.58
N THR A 282 28.43 13.93 35.50
CA THR A 282 29.80 13.51 35.17
C THR A 282 30.12 13.71 33.69
N GLN A 283 31.40 13.65 33.33
CA GLN A 283 31.82 13.71 31.93
C GLN A 283 31.21 12.58 31.09
N ASP A 284 31.06 11.38 31.65
CA ASP A 284 30.44 10.26 30.95
C ASP A 284 28.92 10.44 30.81
N ASN A 285 28.26 11.07 31.80
CA ASN A 285 26.86 11.47 31.64
C ASN A 285 26.67 12.49 30.50
N CYS A 286 27.60 13.44 30.33
CA CYS A 286 27.55 14.39 29.23
C CYS A 286 27.68 13.70 27.87
N LYS A 287 28.59 12.72 27.75
CA LYS A 287 28.71 11.89 26.53
C LYS A 287 27.44 11.10 26.25
N ASP A 288 26.88 10.47 27.28
CA ASP A 288 25.65 9.67 27.16
C ASP A 288 24.46 10.51 26.70
N ILE A 289 24.28 11.72 27.25
CA ILE A 289 23.23 12.64 26.80
C ILE A 289 23.37 12.91 25.30
N ILE A 290 24.58 13.25 24.85
CA ILE A 290 24.83 13.56 23.43
C ILE A 290 24.54 12.33 22.55
N LEU A 291 25.03 11.15 22.92
CA LEU A 291 24.81 9.93 22.14
C LEU A 291 23.32 9.56 22.05
N LYS A 292 22.57 9.66 23.16
CA LYS A 292 21.14 9.33 23.18
C LYS A 292 20.31 10.35 22.40
N SER A 293 20.57 11.63 22.59
CA SER A 293 19.94 12.69 21.81
C SER A 293 20.23 12.53 20.30
N SER A 294 21.47 12.22 19.93
CA SER A 294 21.82 11.96 18.54
C SER A 294 21.13 10.72 17.96
N LYS A 295 21.01 9.63 18.73
CA LYS A 295 20.26 8.43 18.29
C LYS A 295 18.78 8.73 18.10
N ALA A 296 18.20 9.52 19.01
CA ALA A 296 16.82 9.96 18.91
C ALA A 296 16.59 10.76 17.62
N LEU A 297 17.51 11.68 17.29
CA LEU A 297 17.47 12.44 16.04
C LEU A 297 17.73 11.59 14.80
N GLU A 298 18.66 10.64 14.84
CA GLU A 298 18.94 9.72 13.72
C GLU A 298 17.69 8.92 13.35
N ALA A 299 16.92 8.48 14.36
CA ALA A 299 15.63 7.84 14.15
C ALA A 299 14.64 8.81 13.47
N ILE A 300 14.45 10.03 13.96
CA ILE A 300 13.54 11.02 13.35
C ILE A 300 13.96 11.39 11.93
N LEU A 301 15.25 11.64 11.70
CA LEU A 301 15.78 11.91 10.36
C LEU A 301 15.54 10.72 9.43
N GLY A 302 15.65 9.48 9.93
CA GLY A 302 15.33 8.31 9.13
C GLY A 302 13.85 8.19 8.75
N ILE A 303 12.95 8.70 9.58
CA ILE A 303 11.53 8.81 9.26
C ILE A 303 11.32 9.84 8.14
N ILE A 304 11.87 11.04 8.30
CA ILE A 304 11.79 12.11 7.28
C ILE A 304 12.37 11.62 5.96
N PHE A 305 13.47 10.88 5.99
CA PHE A 305 14.05 10.24 4.82
C PHE A 305 13.10 9.28 4.14
N HIS A 306 12.50 8.35 4.89
CA HIS A 306 11.58 7.39 4.31
C HIS A 306 10.36 8.07 3.70
N VAL A 307 9.76 9.04 4.40
CA VAL A 307 8.57 9.74 3.91
C VAL A 307 8.89 10.62 2.70
N SER A 308 10.01 11.33 2.69
CA SER A 308 10.37 12.22 1.56
C SER A 308 10.90 11.47 0.34
N LYS A 309 11.73 10.44 0.55
CA LYS A 309 12.41 9.72 -0.54
C LYS A 309 11.69 8.43 -0.96
N GLY A 310 10.70 7.97 -0.19
CA GLY A 310 9.95 6.73 -0.44
C GLY A 310 10.79 5.45 -0.28
N THR A 311 11.94 5.52 0.39
CA THR A 311 12.85 4.38 0.58
C THR A 311 13.48 4.39 1.96
N LEU A 312 13.89 3.22 2.47
CA LEU A 312 14.59 3.12 3.75
C LEU A 312 15.99 3.74 3.67
N VAL A 313 16.45 4.26 4.80
CA VAL A 313 17.75 4.92 4.96
C VAL A 313 18.95 4.03 4.62
N GLY A 314 18.86 2.71 4.83
CA GLY A 314 19.98 1.77 4.67
C GLY A 314 21.12 2.04 5.66
N GLU A 315 22.37 1.81 5.24
CA GLU A 315 23.58 1.93 6.08
C GLU A 315 24.14 3.37 6.19
N ARG A 316 23.35 4.39 5.87
CA ARG A 316 23.79 5.79 5.92
C ARG A 316 24.03 6.26 7.35
N SER A 317 25.09 7.03 7.54
CA SER A 317 25.39 7.71 8.81
C SER A 317 24.50 8.95 9.02
N PHE A 318 24.32 9.37 10.28
CA PHE A 318 23.69 10.65 10.65
C PHE A 318 24.04 11.81 9.72
N GLY A 319 25.33 12.00 9.39
CA GLY A 319 25.77 13.10 8.55
C GLY A 319 25.30 12.98 7.10
N GLN A 320 25.34 11.77 6.54
CA GLN A 320 24.84 11.52 5.18
C GLN A 320 23.33 11.77 5.10
N ILE A 321 22.57 11.26 6.08
CA ILE A 321 21.11 11.47 6.15
C ILE A 321 20.81 12.97 6.25
N LEU A 322 21.48 13.69 7.14
CA LEU A 322 21.26 15.12 7.36
C LEU A 322 21.48 15.93 6.08
N TYR A 323 22.57 15.68 5.34
CA TYR A 323 22.85 16.42 4.10
C TYR A 323 21.93 16.04 2.95
N GLU A 324 21.53 14.77 2.83
CA GLU A 324 20.54 14.33 1.83
C GLU A 324 19.13 14.92 2.08
N LEU A 325 18.85 15.30 3.34
CA LEU A 325 17.61 15.94 3.78
C LEU A 325 17.72 17.47 3.94
N ARG A 326 18.81 18.08 3.48
CA ARG A 326 19.05 19.50 3.71
C ARG A 326 17.88 20.35 3.23
N SER A 327 17.45 20.17 1.98
CA SER A 327 16.37 20.95 1.39
C SER A 327 15.03 20.70 2.09
N GLU A 328 14.72 19.45 2.45
CA GLU A 328 13.51 19.10 3.20
C GLU A 328 13.49 19.79 4.57
N ILE A 329 14.60 19.74 5.30
CA ILE A 329 14.69 20.35 6.65
C ILE A 329 14.63 21.87 6.56
N GLU A 330 15.40 22.49 5.66
CA GLU A 330 15.43 23.94 5.50
C GLU A 330 14.05 24.48 5.08
N ASN A 331 13.35 23.78 4.17
CA ASN A 331 12.03 24.20 3.69
C ASN A 331 10.92 24.01 4.74
N THR A 332 10.96 22.93 5.51
CA THR A 332 9.89 22.60 6.48
C THR A 332 10.12 23.26 7.84
N PHE A 333 11.35 23.25 8.35
CA PHE A 333 11.66 23.66 9.72
C PHE A 333 12.51 24.93 9.82
N GLY A 334 13.17 25.34 8.72
CA GLY A 334 14.02 26.52 8.68
C GLY A 334 15.52 26.22 8.68
N GLU A 335 16.31 27.17 8.17
CA GLU A 335 17.77 27.05 8.08
C GLU A 335 18.45 27.02 9.46
N ASP A 336 17.88 27.69 10.45
CA ASP A 336 18.35 27.67 11.83
C ASP A 336 18.25 26.27 12.45
N VAL A 337 17.18 25.53 12.14
CA VAL A 337 17.02 24.13 12.56
C VAL A 337 18.07 23.24 11.91
N PHE A 338 18.36 23.43 10.63
CA PHE A 338 19.42 22.67 9.96
C PHE A 338 20.80 22.90 10.64
N ARG A 339 21.14 24.16 10.93
CA ARG A 339 22.38 24.52 11.66
C ARG A 339 22.44 23.90 13.05
N ASP A 340 21.29 23.80 13.72
CA ASP A 340 21.19 23.14 15.03
C ASP A 340 21.47 21.64 14.95
N LEU A 341 20.99 20.96 13.90
CA LEU A 341 21.28 19.55 13.64
C LEU A 341 22.76 19.33 13.27
N GLU A 342 23.37 20.25 12.50
CA GLU A 342 24.81 20.21 12.21
C GLU A 342 25.65 20.35 13.48
N PHE A 343 25.28 21.26 14.38
CA PHE A 343 25.94 21.38 15.68
C PHE A 343 25.89 20.07 16.47
N ILE A 344 24.74 19.38 16.48
CA ILE A 344 24.59 18.11 17.19
C ILE A 344 25.44 17.01 16.55
N ARG A 345 25.48 16.94 15.21
CA ARG A 345 26.38 16.03 14.46
C ARG A 345 27.84 16.22 14.86
N GLU A 346 28.31 17.45 14.91
CA GLU A 346 29.69 17.75 15.30
C GLU A 346 30.01 17.26 16.72
N LYS A 347 29.10 17.51 17.67
CA LYS A 347 29.26 17.04 19.05
C LYS A 347 29.22 15.53 19.17
N ARG A 348 28.36 14.85 18.40
CA ARG A 348 28.33 13.38 18.29
C ARG A 348 29.68 12.85 17.81
N ASN A 349 30.26 13.43 16.77
CA ASN A 349 31.54 12.99 16.21
C ASN A 349 32.69 13.16 17.20
N ILE A 350 32.71 14.25 17.99
CA ILE A 350 33.68 14.46 19.07
C ILE A 350 33.57 13.37 20.15
N VAL A 351 32.35 12.91 20.46
CA VAL A 351 32.13 11.83 21.44
C VAL A 351 32.49 10.46 20.87
N ALA A 352 32.16 10.20 19.61
CA ALA A 352 32.32 8.90 18.96
C ALA A 352 33.77 8.60 18.55
N HIS A 353 34.58 9.64 18.32
CA HIS A 353 35.97 9.50 17.92
C HIS A 353 36.90 10.07 18.99
N PRO A 354 38.04 9.41 19.30
CA PRO A 354 39.00 9.88 20.29
C PRO A 354 39.63 11.19 19.84
N THR A 355 39.05 12.30 20.28
CA THR A 355 39.56 13.65 20.05
C THR A 355 40.04 14.26 21.37
N PRO A 356 41.04 15.15 21.34
CA PRO A 356 41.55 15.81 22.55
C PRO A 356 40.53 16.78 23.19
N ILE A 357 39.43 17.09 22.49
CA ILE A 357 38.40 18.02 22.93
C ILE A 357 37.42 17.28 23.86
N LYS A 358 37.39 17.68 25.13
CA LYS A 358 36.40 17.18 26.09
C LYS A 358 35.07 17.91 25.92
N VAL A 359 33.99 17.14 25.81
CA VAL A 359 32.62 17.64 25.85
C VAL A 359 32.28 18.19 27.24
N THR A 360 31.67 19.37 27.27
CA THR A 360 31.29 20.07 28.51
C THR A 360 29.83 19.82 28.87
N HIS A 361 29.48 20.12 30.12
CA HIS A 361 28.08 20.15 30.56
C HIS A 361 27.22 21.08 29.70
N LYS A 362 27.76 22.25 29.34
CA LYS A 362 27.08 23.22 28.46
C LYS A 362 26.82 22.65 27.06
N ASP A 363 27.75 21.85 26.52
CA ASP A 363 27.55 21.18 25.24
C ASP A 363 26.40 20.16 25.32
N ALA A 364 26.40 19.31 26.35
CA ALA A 364 25.36 18.31 26.55
C ALA A 364 23.96 18.95 26.70
N LEU A 365 23.87 20.05 27.47
CA LEU A 365 22.62 20.81 27.62
C LEU A 365 22.15 21.44 26.30
N LYS A 366 23.06 22.04 25.53
CA LYS A 366 22.72 22.58 24.21
C LYS A 366 22.23 21.51 23.26
N VAL A 367 22.93 20.36 23.19
CA VAL A 367 22.51 19.24 22.34
C VAL A 367 21.13 18.74 22.74
N PHE A 368 20.89 18.51 24.04
CA PHE A 368 19.58 18.08 24.53
C PHE A 368 18.47 19.07 24.18
N LYS A 369 18.67 20.38 24.47
CA LYS A 369 17.62 21.39 24.23
C LYS A 369 17.31 21.59 22.75
N LYS A 370 18.32 21.52 21.88
CA LYS A 370 18.10 21.58 20.42
C LYS A 370 17.40 20.32 19.90
N THR A 371 17.72 19.17 20.49
CA THR A 371 17.01 17.91 20.17
C THR A 371 15.55 17.98 20.60
N GLU A 372 15.27 18.45 21.82
CA GLU A 372 13.91 18.64 22.35
C GLU A 372 13.11 19.59 21.45
N LEU A 373 13.70 20.73 21.05
CA LEU A 373 13.07 21.66 20.11
C LEU A 373 12.76 21.01 18.76
N PHE A 374 13.71 20.28 18.16
CA PHE A 374 13.45 19.60 16.89
C PHE A 374 12.38 18.52 17.02
N PHE A 375 12.33 17.80 18.14
CA PHE A 375 11.26 16.84 18.43
C PHE A 375 9.90 17.53 18.50
N ASP A 376 9.81 18.65 19.20
CA ASP A 376 8.57 19.42 19.30
C ASP A 376 8.13 19.96 17.94
N LEU A 377 9.07 20.48 17.13
CA LEU A 377 8.79 20.94 15.76
C LEU A 377 8.36 19.79 14.86
N PHE A 378 9.09 18.68 14.85
CA PHE A 378 8.76 17.50 14.05
C PHE A 378 7.38 16.96 14.43
N PHE A 379 7.11 16.76 15.71
CA PHE A 379 5.82 16.26 16.15
C PHE A 379 4.70 17.29 15.98
N SER A 380 4.97 18.58 16.06
CA SER A 380 3.98 19.60 15.69
C SER A 380 3.65 19.51 14.19
N GLU A 381 4.66 19.32 13.34
CA GLU A 381 4.52 19.20 11.89
C GLU A 381 3.73 17.94 11.49
N ILE A 382 4.16 16.77 11.99
CA ILE A 382 3.51 15.51 11.61
C ILE A 382 2.21 15.26 12.34
N GLY A 383 1.91 16.06 13.36
CA GLY A 383 0.64 15.97 14.01
C GLY A 383 0.63 15.24 15.35
N LEU A 384 1.72 14.93 16.06
CA LEU A 384 1.70 14.12 17.28
C LEU A 384 2.00 14.95 18.55
N LYS A 385 1.13 15.89 18.93
CA LYS A 385 1.15 16.37 20.33
C LYS A 385 0.65 15.27 21.26
N GLY A 386 1.56 14.75 22.08
CA GLY A 386 1.22 13.83 23.15
C GLY A 386 0.49 14.57 24.25
N ASP A 387 -0.65 14.02 24.67
CA ASP A 387 -1.12 14.12 26.04
C ASP A 387 -0.63 12.89 26.82
#